data_AF-A0A949N5X5-F1
#
_entry.id   AF-A0A949N5X5-F1
#
_cell.length_a   1.000
_cell.length_b   1.000
_cell.length_c   1.000
_cell.angle_alpha   90.00
_cell.angle_beta   90.00
_cell.angle_gamma   90.00
#
_symmetry.space_group_name_H-M   'P 1'
#
loop_
_entity.id
_entity.type
_entity.pdbx_description
1 polymer ?
#
loop_
_entity_poly.entity_id
_entity_poly.type
_entity_poly.pdbx_seq_one_letter_code
_entity_poly.pdbx_strand_id
1 'polypeptide(L)'
;MLRQKTGYRLRVNSRDENGDLIPQISKNGQPPPEWIAASDVPPAIQPGYHAQRLEYTDIDSLSPENRAKLEEMVRERARALEQLDKAKANKNRADDAYKADETPENLKQQEAATAVRSAANKKVTDIGEEFGELTASAHAMAEQHPEATLVAGGVKGNRRFDQVWMNPDGTFIVVEAKGPSADLGERYGHTGQRVSQGTREYFETILKDMKKRSEEQVNSNDEQTREAAEKEDALADALESALNAEPIAVKYVTVKPKVKQNAYAGYVLSEFNIEKGMP
;
A
#
# COMPACT_ATOMS: atom_id res chain seq x y z
N MET A 1 6.17 9.71 30.98
CA MET A 1 5.27 9.34 29.85
C MET A 1 5.57 10.24 28.66
N LEU A 2 6.28 9.75 27.65
CA LEU A 2 6.46 10.47 26.38
C LEU A 2 5.39 9.96 25.40
N ARG A 3 4.34 10.77 25.17
CA ARG A 3 3.30 10.50 24.16
C ARG A 3 3.79 11.00 22.81
N GLN A 4 3.77 10.16 21.77
CA GLN A 4 3.81 10.65 20.39
C GLN A 4 2.43 11.19 20.00
N LYS A 5 2.39 12.18 19.10
CA LYS A 5 1.16 12.78 18.54
C LYS A 5 0.26 11.78 17.78
N THR A 6 0.70 10.54 17.58
CA THR A 6 0.07 9.51 16.73
C THR A 6 -0.68 8.41 17.50
N GLY A 7 -0.69 8.41 18.84
CA GLY A 7 -1.39 7.38 19.64
C GLY A 7 -0.70 6.01 19.70
N TYR A 8 0.38 5.80 18.93
CA TYR A 8 1.20 4.59 19.01
C TYR A 8 2.13 4.62 20.23
N ARG A 9 2.18 3.51 20.97
CA ARG A 9 3.08 3.33 22.11
C ARG A 9 4.39 2.69 21.67
N LEU A 10 5.51 3.22 22.18
CA LEU A 10 6.83 2.58 22.08
C LEU A 10 6.94 1.30 22.93
N ARG A 11 6.07 1.14 23.94
CA ARG A 11 6.03 -0.02 24.84
C ARG A 11 4.61 -0.57 24.93
N VAL A 12 4.38 -1.74 24.35
CA VAL A 12 3.07 -2.42 24.28
C VAL A 12 2.69 -3.19 25.55
N ASN A 13 3.65 -3.37 26.48
CA ASN A 13 3.47 -4.15 27.71
C ASN A 13 3.33 -3.29 28.98
N SER A 14 3.13 -1.98 28.85
CA SER A 14 2.96 -1.12 30.03
C SER A 14 1.63 -1.42 30.72
N ARG A 15 1.71 -1.76 32.00
CA ARG A 15 0.56 -1.99 32.87
C ARG A 15 0.22 -0.72 33.66
N ASP A 16 -1.05 -0.54 34.01
CA ASP A 16 -1.47 0.52 34.93
C ASP A 16 -1.15 0.14 36.40
N GLU A 17 -1.57 1.00 37.32
CA GLU A 17 -1.44 0.79 38.77
C GLU A 17 -2.15 -0.45 39.31
N ASN A 18 -3.09 -1.03 38.54
CA ASN A 18 -3.82 -2.25 38.87
C ASN A 18 -3.21 -3.49 38.22
N GLY A 19 -2.14 -3.34 37.42
CA GLY A 19 -1.51 -4.43 36.70
C GLY A 19 -2.19 -4.77 35.37
N ASP A 20 -3.18 -3.99 34.92
CA ASP A 20 -3.89 -4.22 33.66
C ASP A 20 -3.10 -3.64 32.48
N LEU A 21 -3.12 -4.34 31.35
CA LEU A 21 -2.51 -3.83 30.12
C LEU A 21 -3.24 -2.56 29.70
N ILE A 22 -2.53 -1.45 29.64
CA ILE A 22 -3.19 -0.20 29.28
C ILE A 22 -3.54 -0.26 27.78
N PRO A 23 -4.81 -0.08 27.40
CA PRO A 23 -5.24 -0.24 26.02
C PRO A 23 -4.54 0.76 25.10
N GLN A 24 -4.22 0.31 23.90
CA GLN A 24 -3.87 1.21 22.81
C GLN A 24 -5.14 1.98 22.43
N ILE A 25 -5.02 3.29 22.27
CA ILE A 25 -6.15 4.14 21.89
C ILE A 25 -6.00 4.58 20.44
N SER A 26 -7.11 4.64 19.72
CA SER A 26 -7.23 5.24 18.39
C SER A 26 -8.30 6.32 18.42
N LYS A 27 -8.24 7.28 17.49
CA LYS A 27 -9.37 8.18 17.30
C LYS A 27 -10.49 7.41 16.60
N ASN A 28 -11.73 7.53 17.08
CA ASN A 28 -12.87 7.21 16.24
C ASN A 28 -12.81 8.17 15.03
N GLY A 29 -13.14 7.69 13.84
CA GLY A 29 -13.02 8.55 12.66
C GLY A 29 -14.17 9.55 12.53
N GLN A 30 -15.12 9.57 13.47
CA GLN A 30 -16.25 10.49 13.49
C GLN A 30 -15.82 11.91 13.91
N PRO A 31 -16.46 12.98 13.39
CA PRO A 31 -16.31 14.33 13.91
C PRO A 31 -17.36 14.64 15.00
N PRO A 32 -16.97 15.13 16.20
CA PRO A 32 -15.60 15.33 16.68
C PRO A 32 -14.90 14.01 17.03
N PRO A 33 -13.58 13.89 16.78
CA PRO A 33 -12.87 12.64 17.01
C PRO A 33 -12.71 12.37 18.51
N GLU A 34 -13.30 11.27 18.96
CA GLU A 34 -13.17 10.74 20.32
C GLU A 34 -12.07 9.67 20.37
N TRP A 35 -11.40 9.52 21.51
CA TRP A 35 -10.42 8.47 21.70
C TRP A 35 -11.12 7.20 22.19
N ILE A 36 -11.07 6.14 21.39
CA ILE A 36 -11.60 4.81 21.71
C ILE A 36 -10.45 3.81 21.85
N ALA A 37 -10.70 2.64 22.44
CA ALA A 37 -9.71 1.57 22.40
C ALA A 37 -9.51 1.13 20.94
N ALA A 38 -8.27 0.82 20.56
CA ALA A 38 -7.94 0.36 19.22
C ALA A 38 -8.68 -0.94 18.85
N SER A 39 -9.00 -1.76 19.85
CA SER A 39 -9.84 -2.97 19.72
C SER A 39 -11.29 -2.66 19.35
N ASP A 40 -11.77 -1.46 19.68
CA ASP A 40 -13.17 -1.06 19.51
C ASP A 40 -13.36 -0.29 18.20
N VAL A 41 -12.29 -0.08 17.44
CA VAL A 41 -12.34 0.52 16.12
C VAL A 41 -13.04 -0.47 15.18
N PRO A 42 -14.15 -0.08 14.53
CA PRO A 42 -14.83 -0.94 13.57
C PRO A 42 -13.87 -1.42 12.47
N PRO A 43 -14.06 -2.66 11.95
CA PRO A 43 -13.24 -3.16 10.85
C PRO A 43 -13.39 -2.25 9.64
N ALA A 44 -12.36 -2.25 8.78
CA ALA A 44 -12.46 -1.50 7.53
C ALA A 44 -13.54 -2.12 6.64
N ILE A 45 -14.32 -1.27 5.99
CA ILE A 45 -15.15 -1.63 4.87
C ILE A 45 -14.26 -2.28 3.80
N GLN A 46 -14.65 -3.47 3.39
CA GLN A 46 -13.94 -4.30 2.43
C GLN A 46 -14.45 -4.00 1.01
N PRO A 47 -13.60 -4.09 -0.02
CA PRO A 47 -14.04 -3.80 -1.39
C PRO A 47 -14.93 -4.90 -1.95
N GLY A 48 -15.90 -4.50 -2.77
CA GLY A 48 -16.55 -5.39 -3.72
C GLY A 48 -15.65 -5.64 -4.93
N TYR A 49 -15.90 -6.74 -5.64
CA TYR A 49 -15.22 -7.07 -6.90
C TYR A 49 -16.26 -7.36 -7.98
N HIS A 50 -15.94 -7.00 -9.21
CA HIS A 50 -16.64 -7.59 -10.34
C HIS A 50 -16.30 -9.09 -10.41
N ALA A 51 -17.25 -9.90 -10.89
CA ALA A 51 -17.14 -11.37 -10.82
C ALA A 51 -15.89 -11.94 -11.52
N GLN A 52 -15.28 -11.18 -12.43
CA GLN A 52 -14.12 -11.62 -13.20
C GLN A 52 -12.82 -11.31 -12.44
N ARG A 53 -12.27 -12.35 -11.81
CA ARG A 53 -10.86 -12.38 -11.41
C ARG A 53 -10.07 -13.08 -12.50
N LEU A 54 -9.07 -12.40 -13.04
CA LEU A 54 -8.25 -12.92 -14.12
C LEU A 54 -6.92 -13.40 -13.56
N GLU A 55 -6.58 -14.65 -13.87
CA GLU A 55 -5.26 -15.20 -13.60
C GLU A 55 -4.52 -15.40 -14.92
N TYR A 56 -3.45 -14.63 -15.09
CA TYR A 56 -2.60 -14.71 -16.26
C TYR A 56 -1.35 -15.50 -15.92
N THR A 57 -1.06 -16.49 -16.75
CA THR A 57 0.08 -17.40 -16.58
C THR A 57 0.92 -17.53 -17.85
N ASP A 58 0.49 -16.90 -18.94
CA ASP A 58 1.29 -16.81 -20.15
C ASP A 58 2.41 -15.78 -19.90
N ILE A 59 3.62 -16.30 -19.67
CA ILE A 59 4.82 -15.50 -19.48
C ILE A 59 5.60 -15.33 -20.80
N ASP A 60 5.19 -16.02 -21.86
CA ASP A 60 5.85 -15.99 -23.16
C ASP A 60 5.40 -14.77 -23.99
N SER A 61 4.28 -14.15 -23.61
CA SER A 61 3.83 -12.84 -24.13
C SER A 61 4.76 -11.68 -23.73
N LEU A 62 5.61 -11.87 -22.72
CA LEU A 62 6.54 -10.84 -22.26
C LEU A 62 7.70 -10.63 -23.24
N SER A 63 8.10 -9.36 -23.39
CA SER A 63 9.38 -9.06 -24.01
C SER A 63 10.53 -9.70 -23.21
N PRO A 64 11.63 -10.13 -23.87
CA PRO A 64 12.78 -10.71 -23.17
C PRO A 64 13.34 -9.78 -22.08
N GLU A 65 13.29 -8.47 -22.29
CA GLU A 65 13.73 -7.47 -21.31
C GLU A 65 12.82 -7.44 -20.08
N ASN A 66 11.49 -7.35 -20.27
CA ASN A 66 10.55 -7.30 -19.15
C ASN A 66 10.59 -8.62 -18.35
N ARG A 67 10.69 -9.75 -19.05
CA ARG A 67 10.86 -11.05 -18.42
C ARG A 67 12.13 -11.10 -17.56
N ALA A 68 13.26 -10.62 -18.08
CA ALA A 68 14.51 -10.60 -17.33
C ALA A 68 14.43 -9.73 -16.06
N LYS A 69 13.78 -8.56 -16.14
CA LYS A 69 13.55 -7.68 -14.98
C LYS A 69 12.67 -8.35 -13.92
N LEU A 70 11.54 -8.95 -14.32
CA LEU A 70 10.63 -9.65 -13.40
C LEU A 70 11.30 -10.84 -12.72
N GLU A 71 12.11 -11.61 -13.46
CA GLU A 71 12.88 -12.72 -12.90
C GLU A 71 13.98 -12.24 -11.93
N GLU A 72 14.61 -11.08 -12.17
CA GLU A 72 15.54 -10.50 -11.19
C GLU A 72 14.79 -10.09 -9.92
N MET A 73 13.61 -9.49 -10.01
CA MET A 73 12.81 -9.16 -8.83
C MET A 73 12.46 -10.41 -7.99
N VAL A 74 12.18 -11.55 -8.63
CA VAL A 74 11.97 -12.81 -7.93
C VAL A 74 13.24 -13.25 -7.18
N ARG A 75 14.41 -13.18 -7.83
CA ARG A 75 15.70 -13.53 -7.21
C ARG A 75 16.06 -12.61 -6.05
N GLU A 76 15.92 -11.30 -6.23
CA GLU A 76 16.18 -10.30 -5.19
C GLU A 76 15.26 -10.51 -3.99
N ARG A 77 13.97 -10.74 -4.24
CA ARG A 77 13.00 -11.03 -3.18
C ARG A 77 13.36 -12.30 -2.42
N ALA A 78 13.77 -13.37 -3.12
CA ALA A 78 14.18 -14.61 -2.48
C ALA A 78 15.40 -14.41 -1.55
N ARG A 79 16.42 -13.66 -2.01
CA ARG A 79 17.58 -13.30 -1.19
C ARG A 79 17.17 -12.46 0.03
N ALA A 80 16.28 -11.48 -0.15
CA ALA A 80 15.82 -10.62 0.95
C ALA A 80 15.02 -11.40 2.00
N LEU A 81 14.19 -12.37 1.58
CA LEU A 81 13.47 -13.26 2.49
C LEU A 81 14.42 -14.12 3.32
N GLU A 82 15.46 -14.69 2.70
CA GLU A 82 16.48 -15.46 3.42
C GLU A 82 17.16 -14.62 4.50
N GLN A 83 17.49 -13.36 4.19
CA GLN A 83 18.08 -12.43 5.16
C GLN A 83 17.10 -12.07 6.28
N LEU A 84 15.82 -11.86 5.95
CA LEU A 84 14.78 -11.63 6.94
C LEU A 84 14.61 -12.82 7.88
N ASP A 85 14.66 -14.05 7.37
CA ASP A 85 14.52 -15.25 8.20
C ASP A 85 15.71 -15.42 9.16
N LYS A 86 16.93 -15.15 8.70
CA LYS A 86 18.12 -15.08 9.58
C LYS A 86 17.97 -13.99 10.65
N ALA A 87 17.50 -12.80 10.27
CA ALA A 87 17.29 -11.70 11.19
C ALA A 87 16.20 -12.00 12.23
N LYS A 88 15.11 -12.67 11.83
CA LYS A 88 14.05 -13.17 12.75
C LYS A 88 14.62 -14.18 13.74
N ALA A 89 15.39 -15.16 13.27
CA ALA A 89 16.01 -16.15 14.15
C ALA A 89 16.95 -15.50 15.17
N ASN A 90 17.76 -14.54 14.75
CA ASN A 90 18.64 -13.79 15.66
C ASN A 90 17.86 -12.95 16.67
N LYS A 91 16.79 -12.27 16.23
CA LYS A 91 15.91 -11.50 17.12
C LYS A 91 15.25 -12.38 18.17
N ASN A 92 14.77 -13.57 17.79
CA ASN A 92 14.18 -14.51 18.73
C ASN A 92 15.20 -14.96 19.79
N ARG A 93 16.43 -15.29 19.39
CA ARG A 93 17.50 -15.63 20.35
C ARG A 93 17.81 -14.49 21.32
N ALA A 94 17.87 -13.25 20.82
CA ALA A 94 18.13 -12.08 21.66
C ALA A 94 16.97 -11.78 22.62
N ASP A 95 15.72 -11.97 22.18
CA ASP A 95 14.55 -11.89 23.07
C ASP A 95 14.60 -12.93 24.18
N ASP A 96 14.95 -14.18 23.85
CA ASP A 96 15.02 -15.27 24.82
C ASP A 96 16.15 -15.03 25.84
N ALA A 97 17.30 -14.53 25.40
CA ALA A 97 18.40 -14.14 26.28
C ALA A 97 18.02 -13.01 27.25
N TYR A 98 17.33 -11.97 26.75
CA TYR A 98 16.86 -10.87 27.60
C TYR A 98 15.79 -11.32 28.60
N LYS A 99 14.86 -12.19 28.19
CA LYS A 99 13.86 -12.77 29.10
C LYS A 99 14.47 -13.68 30.16
N ALA A 100 15.54 -14.40 29.83
CA ALA A 100 16.24 -15.26 30.77
C ALA A 100 17.06 -14.44 31.78
N ASP A 101 17.64 -13.33 31.34
CA ASP A 101 18.47 -12.46 32.17
C ASP A 101 18.38 -10.99 31.70
N GLU A 102 17.69 -10.15 32.47
CA GLU A 102 17.38 -8.75 32.12
C GLU A 102 18.58 -7.80 32.38
N THR A 103 19.72 -8.08 31.77
CA THR A 103 20.92 -7.23 31.87
C THR A 103 20.92 -6.10 30.83
N PRO A 104 21.63 -4.98 31.09
CA PRO A 104 21.83 -3.93 30.11
C PRO A 104 22.47 -4.41 28.79
N GLU A 105 23.35 -5.41 28.87
CA GLU A 105 23.99 -6.00 27.68
C GLU A 105 22.98 -6.79 26.84
N ASN A 106 22.14 -7.62 27.47
CA ASN A 106 21.09 -8.36 26.76
C ASN A 106 20.04 -7.43 26.16
N LEU A 107 19.69 -6.33 26.83
CA LEU A 107 18.79 -5.30 26.27
C LEU A 107 19.40 -4.68 25.01
N LYS A 108 20.68 -4.31 25.05
CA LYS A 108 21.38 -3.73 23.88
C LYS A 108 21.42 -4.71 22.70
N GLN A 109 21.64 -5.99 22.95
CA GLN A 109 21.61 -7.03 21.92
C GLN A 109 20.21 -7.21 21.33
N GLN A 110 19.16 -7.18 22.16
CA GLN A 110 17.78 -7.23 21.71
C GLN A 110 17.41 -6.03 20.83
N GLU A 111 17.79 -4.81 21.23
CA GLU A 111 17.56 -3.59 20.45
C GLU A 111 18.28 -3.64 19.10
N ALA A 112 19.55 -4.07 19.10
CA ALA A 112 20.32 -4.24 17.86
C ALA A 112 19.69 -5.28 16.93
N ALA A 113 19.28 -6.44 17.45
CA ALA A 113 18.62 -7.47 16.66
C ALA A 113 17.25 -7.00 16.12
N THR A 114 16.52 -6.22 16.90
CA THR A 114 15.26 -5.58 16.47
C THR A 114 15.49 -4.62 15.31
N ALA A 115 16.53 -3.77 15.39
CA ALA A 115 16.88 -2.86 14.30
C ALA A 115 17.24 -3.61 13.01
N VAL A 116 18.07 -4.67 13.11
CA VAL A 116 18.43 -5.51 11.95
C VAL A 116 17.20 -6.19 11.34
N ARG A 117 16.31 -6.77 12.15
CA ARG A 117 15.06 -7.37 11.68
C ARG A 117 14.13 -6.35 11.03
N SER A 118 14.07 -5.13 11.57
CA SER A 118 13.27 -4.04 11.01
C SER A 118 13.79 -3.65 9.62
N ALA A 119 15.10 -3.45 9.48
CA ALA A 119 15.74 -3.11 8.21
C ALA A 119 15.55 -4.21 7.16
N ALA A 120 15.73 -5.49 7.54
CA ALA A 120 15.51 -6.63 6.65
C ALA A 120 14.04 -6.72 6.20
N ASN A 121 13.09 -6.50 7.12
CA ASN A 121 11.67 -6.49 6.78
C ASN A 121 11.32 -5.36 5.82
N LYS A 122 11.85 -4.15 6.06
CA LYS A 122 11.68 -3.01 5.15
C LYS A 122 12.19 -3.35 3.75
N LYS A 123 13.36 -3.98 3.62
CA LYS A 123 13.90 -4.37 2.31
C LYS A 123 12.98 -5.35 1.56
N VAL A 124 12.38 -6.31 2.26
CA VAL A 124 11.39 -7.23 1.67
C VAL A 124 10.15 -6.48 1.20
N THR A 125 9.65 -5.53 1.99
CA THR A 125 8.52 -4.67 1.62
C THR A 125 8.85 -3.84 0.38
N ASP A 126 9.97 -3.13 0.37
CA ASP A 126 10.38 -2.26 -0.74
C ASP A 126 10.52 -3.06 -2.06
N ILE A 127 11.13 -4.25 -2.02
CA ILE A 127 11.23 -5.13 -3.19
C ILE A 127 9.84 -5.62 -3.62
N GLY A 128 8.97 -5.92 -2.66
CA GLY A 128 7.59 -6.34 -2.93
C GLY A 128 6.78 -5.27 -3.66
N GLU A 129 6.90 -4.02 -3.23
CA GLU A 129 6.27 -2.85 -3.87
C GLU A 129 6.77 -2.68 -5.30
N GLU A 130 8.10 -2.62 -5.48
CA GLU A 130 8.73 -2.49 -6.81
C GLU A 130 8.34 -3.65 -7.74
N PHE A 131 8.24 -4.87 -7.22
CA PHE A 131 7.86 -6.03 -8.01
C PHE A 131 6.38 -5.97 -8.44
N GLY A 132 5.51 -5.49 -7.55
CA GLY A 132 4.11 -5.25 -7.87
C GLY A 132 3.96 -4.21 -8.98
N GLU A 133 4.60 -3.05 -8.83
CA GLU A 133 4.55 -1.94 -9.80
C GLU A 133 5.12 -2.33 -11.16
N LEU A 134 6.26 -3.04 -11.17
CA LEU A 134 6.84 -3.55 -12.41
C LEU A 134 5.92 -4.58 -13.06
N THR A 135 5.29 -5.48 -12.28
CA THR A 135 4.35 -6.46 -12.83
C THR A 135 3.12 -5.80 -13.44
N ALA A 136 2.57 -4.78 -12.78
CA ALA A 136 1.47 -3.99 -13.29
C ALA A 136 1.83 -3.35 -14.64
N SER A 137 2.92 -2.59 -14.69
CA SER A 137 3.32 -1.83 -15.88
C SER A 137 3.85 -2.70 -17.02
N ALA A 138 4.79 -3.61 -16.74
CA ALA A 138 5.54 -4.34 -17.74
C ALA A 138 4.84 -5.60 -18.27
N HIS A 139 3.79 -6.04 -17.58
CA HIS A 139 3.00 -7.20 -17.98
C HIS A 139 1.50 -6.88 -18.07
N ALA A 140 0.85 -6.59 -16.94
CA ALA A 140 -0.61 -6.55 -16.91
C ALA A 140 -1.20 -5.44 -17.79
N MET A 141 -0.68 -4.22 -17.68
CA MET A 141 -1.15 -3.10 -18.47
C MET A 141 -0.73 -3.23 -19.94
N ALA A 142 0.50 -3.68 -20.21
CA ALA A 142 0.98 -3.91 -21.57
C ALA A 142 0.15 -4.98 -22.32
N GLU A 143 -0.33 -6.01 -21.63
CA GLU A 143 -1.11 -7.10 -22.22
C GLU A 143 -2.61 -6.75 -22.33
N GLN A 144 -3.21 -6.25 -21.24
CA GLN A 144 -4.66 -6.00 -21.19
C GLN A 144 -5.07 -4.68 -21.82
N HIS A 145 -4.14 -3.71 -21.85
CA HIS A 145 -4.39 -2.34 -22.27
C HIS A 145 -3.20 -1.79 -23.07
N PRO A 146 -2.83 -2.43 -24.20
CA PRO A 146 -1.60 -2.10 -24.95
C PRO A 146 -1.56 -0.66 -25.48
N GLU A 147 -2.72 -0.02 -25.65
CA GLU A 147 -2.84 1.36 -26.13
C GLU A 147 -2.97 2.39 -25.00
N ALA A 148 -3.04 1.94 -23.74
CA ALA A 148 -3.13 2.84 -22.60
C ALA A 148 -1.81 3.56 -22.35
N THR A 149 -1.90 4.81 -21.92
CA THR A 149 -0.75 5.64 -21.58
C THR A 149 -0.69 5.89 -20.08
N LEU A 150 0.49 5.77 -19.47
CA LEU A 150 0.69 6.09 -18.06
C LEU A 150 0.61 7.61 -17.87
N VAL A 151 -0.38 8.08 -17.12
CA VAL A 151 -0.59 9.52 -16.84
C VAL A 151 -0.06 9.92 -15.47
N ALA A 152 -0.01 8.99 -14.51
CA ALA A 152 0.64 9.17 -13.22
C ALA A 152 1.11 7.83 -12.67
N GLY A 153 2.30 7.78 -12.05
CA GLY A 153 2.79 6.57 -11.37
C GLY A 153 4.28 6.67 -11.03
N GLY A 154 4.79 5.67 -10.32
CA GLY A 154 6.21 5.55 -9.98
C GLY A 154 6.72 6.50 -8.89
N VAL A 155 5.81 7.26 -8.25
CA VAL A 155 6.16 8.11 -7.11
C VAL A 155 5.78 7.41 -5.82
N LYS A 156 6.79 6.97 -5.06
CA LYS A 156 6.59 6.37 -3.74
C LYS A 156 5.99 7.39 -2.78
N GLY A 157 5.00 6.97 -2.00
CA GLY A 157 4.44 7.79 -0.93
C GLY A 157 3.04 7.37 -0.53
N ASN A 158 2.65 7.73 0.69
CA ASN A 158 1.29 7.48 1.16
C ASN A 158 0.30 8.41 0.43
N ARG A 159 -0.96 7.96 0.34
CA ARG A 159 -2.12 8.77 -0.11
C ARG A 159 -2.14 9.07 -1.62
N ARG A 160 -1.63 8.15 -2.44
CA ARG A 160 -1.65 8.24 -3.90
C ARG A 160 -2.07 6.88 -4.46
N PHE A 161 -2.50 6.85 -5.72
CA PHE A 161 -2.61 5.62 -6.48
C PHE A 161 -1.21 5.20 -6.95
N ASP A 162 -0.95 3.89 -7.05
CA ASP A 162 0.35 3.40 -7.51
C ASP A 162 0.58 3.75 -8.99
N GLN A 163 -0.45 3.53 -9.82
CA GLN A 163 -0.44 3.92 -11.24
C GLN A 163 -1.84 4.35 -11.70
N VAL A 164 -1.88 5.32 -12.60
CA VAL A 164 -3.06 5.79 -13.32
C VAL A 164 -2.72 5.80 -14.80
N TRP A 165 -3.53 5.10 -15.58
CA TRP A 165 -3.41 4.99 -17.02
C TRP A 165 -4.66 5.55 -17.70
N MET A 166 -4.52 5.98 -18.95
CA MET A 166 -5.61 6.49 -19.76
C MET A 166 -5.66 5.75 -21.09
N ASN A 167 -6.81 5.15 -21.39
CA ASN A 167 -7.08 4.56 -22.70
C ASN A 167 -7.39 5.64 -23.75
N PRO A 168 -7.22 5.34 -25.06
CA PRO A 168 -7.58 6.26 -26.13
C PRO A 168 -9.06 6.69 -26.15
N ASP A 169 -9.95 5.85 -25.60
CA ASP A 169 -11.38 6.14 -25.47
C ASP A 169 -11.72 7.09 -24.31
N GLY A 170 -10.72 7.54 -23.53
CA GLY A 170 -10.88 8.42 -22.38
C GLY A 170 -11.17 7.71 -21.06
N THR A 171 -11.25 6.38 -21.04
CA THR A 171 -11.41 5.61 -19.80
C THR A 171 -10.12 5.61 -19.00
N PHE A 172 -10.21 5.92 -17.70
CA PHE A 172 -9.08 5.77 -16.79
C PHE A 172 -8.98 4.35 -16.24
N ILE A 173 -7.75 3.88 -16.07
CA ILE A 173 -7.45 2.63 -15.37
C ILE A 173 -6.54 2.96 -14.19
N VAL A 174 -7.08 2.81 -12.99
CA VAL A 174 -6.35 3.04 -11.75
C VAL A 174 -5.90 1.69 -11.20
N VAL A 175 -4.60 1.57 -10.90
CA VAL A 175 -3.99 0.31 -10.49
C VAL A 175 -3.45 0.42 -9.07
N GLU A 176 -3.87 -0.52 -8.21
CA GLU A 176 -3.23 -0.83 -6.93
C GLU A 176 -2.29 -2.02 -7.12
N ALA A 177 -1.00 -1.72 -7.22
CA ALA A 177 0.05 -2.69 -7.43
C ALA A 177 0.47 -3.33 -6.10
N LYS A 178 0.39 -4.65 -6.01
CA LYS A 178 0.65 -5.38 -4.76
C LYS A 178 1.80 -6.33 -4.91
N GLY A 179 2.68 -6.38 -3.91
CA GLY A 179 3.68 -7.43 -3.81
C GLY A 179 3.04 -8.81 -3.64
N PRO A 180 3.78 -9.92 -3.88
CA PRO A 180 3.22 -11.28 -3.92
C PRO A 180 2.50 -11.74 -2.65
N SER A 181 2.82 -11.14 -1.50
CA SER A 181 2.22 -11.45 -0.20
C SER A 181 1.60 -10.22 0.47
N ALA A 182 1.52 -9.09 -0.24
CA ALA A 182 0.93 -7.87 0.30
C ALA A 182 -0.60 -7.94 0.25
N ASP A 183 -1.23 -7.38 1.27
CA ASP A 183 -2.68 -7.20 1.37
C ASP A 183 -3.07 -5.77 0.95
N LEU A 184 -4.38 -5.55 0.87
CA LEU A 184 -4.93 -4.23 0.64
C LEU A 184 -4.66 -3.33 1.85
N GLY A 185 -4.35 -2.07 1.55
CA GLY A 185 -4.16 -1.03 2.56
C GLY A 185 -5.51 -0.57 3.09
N GLU A 186 -5.54 -0.24 4.37
CA GLU A 186 -6.72 0.29 5.06
C GLU A 186 -6.42 1.67 5.63
N ARG A 187 -7.41 2.56 5.63
CA ARG A 187 -7.28 3.90 6.20
C ARG A 187 -8.61 4.46 6.66
N TYR A 188 -8.58 5.58 7.38
CA TYR A 188 -9.78 6.38 7.54
C TYR A 188 -10.11 7.08 6.22
N GLY A 189 -11.32 6.84 5.75
CA GLY A 189 -11.94 7.54 4.64
C GLY A 189 -12.39 8.93 5.06
N HIS A 190 -12.89 9.68 4.08
CA HIS A 190 -13.27 11.08 4.29
C HIS A 190 -14.59 11.22 5.05
N THR A 191 -15.37 10.14 5.18
CA THR A 191 -16.58 10.09 6.02
C THR A 191 -16.25 9.74 7.47
N GLY A 192 -14.99 9.39 7.76
CA GLY A 192 -14.57 8.94 9.08
C GLY A 192 -14.68 7.44 9.31
N GLN A 193 -15.11 6.66 8.32
CA GLN A 193 -15.12 5.21 8.41
C GLN A 193 -13.75 4.65 8.03
N ARG A 194 -13.41 3.45 8.52
CA ARG A 194 -12.25 2.73 7.99
C ARG A 194 -12.64 2.10 6.67
N VAL A 195 -11.82 2.31 5.65
CA VAL A 195 -12.05 1.83 4.30
C VAL A 195 -10.78 1.21 3.74
N SER A 196 -10.96 0.14 2.97
CA SER A 196 -9.87 -0.56 2.29
C SER A 196 -9.69 -0.04 0.87
N GLN A 197 -8.48 -0.18 0.33
CA GLN A 197 -8.24 -0.03 -1.11
C GLN A 197 -9.25 -0.86 -1.92
N GLY A 198 -9.67 -0.33 -3.06
CA GLY A 198 -10.72 -0.93 -3.88
C GLY A 198 -12.14 -0.43 -3.59
N THR A 199 -12.40 0.24 -2.45
CA THR A 199 -13.71 0.86 -2.22
C THR A 199 -13.81 2.22 -2.91
N ARG A 200 -15.03 2.64 -3.25
CA ARG A 200 -15.29 3.98 -3.80
C ARG A 200 -14.86 5.08 -2.82
N GLU A 201 -15.18 4.94 -1.54
CA GLU A 201 -14.79 5.92 -0.53
C GLU A 201 -13.26 6.04 -0.42
N TYR A 202 -12.51 4.93 -0.48
CA TYR A 202 -11.05 4.99 -0.49
C TYR A 202 -10.56 5.80 -1.68
N PHE A 203 -11.11 5.55 -2.88
CA PHE A 203 -10.78 6.28 -4.09
C PHE A 203 -11.04 7.79 -3.92
N GLU A 204 -12.23 8.17 -3.46
CA GLU A 204 -12.61 9.57 -3.21
C GLU A 204 -11.73 10.24 -2.14
N THR A 205 -11.30 9.49 -1.13
CA THR A 205 -10.32 9.98 -0.14
C THR A 205 -8.96 10.28 -0.76
N ILE A 206 -8.49 9.46 -1.71
CA ILE A 206 -7.26 9.74 -2.44
C ILE A 206 -7.41 10.99 -3.31
N LEU A 207 -8.55 11.18 -3.99
CA LEU A 207 -8.81 12.40 -4.76
C LEU A 207 -8.76 13.66 -3.87
N LYS A 208 -9.36 13.61 -2.68
CA LYS A 208 -9.27 14.71 -1.70
C LYS A 208 -7.84 14.97 -1.24
N ASP A 209 -7.07 13.91 -1.02
CA ASP A 209 -5.65 14.03 -0.66
C ASP A 209 -4.82 14.62 -1.82
N MET A 210 -5.14 14.32 -3.08
CA MET A 210 -4.50 14.91 -4.27
C MET A 210 -4.76 16.42 -4.34
N LYS A 211 -6.03 16.83 -4.27
CA LYS A 211 -6.43 18.26 -4.29
C LYS A 211 -5.75 19.04 -3.17
N LYS A 212 -5.81 18.51 -1.94
CA LYS A 212 -5.16 19.13 -0.79
C LYS A 212 -3.65 19.29 -0.98
N ARG A 213 -2.96 18.27 -1.49
CA ARG A 213 -1.51 18.37 -1.76
C ARG A 213 -1.21 19.45 -2.80
N SER A 214 -2.03 19.54 -3.84
CA SER A 214 -1.86 20.58 -4.84
C SER A 214 -2.05 21.98 -4.25
N GLU A 215 -3.10 22.21 -3.46
CA GLU A 215 -3.34 23.48 -2.76
C GLU A 215 -2.18 23.88 -1.85
N GLU A 216 -1.57 22.91 -1.15
CA GLU A 216 -0.41 23.15 -0.29
C GLU A 216 0.85 23.54 -1.09
N GLN A 217 0.90 23.20 -2.39
CA GLN A 217 2.06 23.39 -3.27
C GLN A 217 1.89 24.51 -4.29
N VAL A 218 0.68 25.03 -4.52
CA VAL A 218 0.38 26.04 -5.55
C VAL A 218 1.15 27.35 -5.35
N ASN A 219 1.48 27.69 -4.11
CA ASN A 219 2.26 28.88 -3.75
C ASN A 219 3.76 28.58 -3.55
N SER A 220 4.24 27.42 -4.00
CA SER A 220 5.66 27.09 -3.95
C SER A 220 6.47 28.06 -4.81
N ASN A 221 7.64 28.48 -4.31
CA ASN A 221 8.61 29.27 -5.07
C ASN A 221 9.36 28.44 -6.13
N ASP A 222 9.21 27.12 -6.11
CA ASP A 222 9.79 26.21 -7.09
C ASP A 222 8.80 25.95 -8.23
N GLU A 223 9.18 26.33 -9.44
CA GLU A 223 8.32 26.23 -10.64
C GLU A 223 7.94 24.78 -10.95
N GLN A 224 8.86 23.84 -10.76
CA GLN A 224 8.60 22.42 -10.98
C GLN A 224 7.56 21.87 -9.99
N THR A 225 7.65 22.26 -8.72
CA THR A 225 6.66 21.92 -7.70
C THR A 225 5.29 22.49 -8.06
N ARG A 226 5.21 23.74 -8.52
CA ARG A 226 3.93 24.35 -8.91
C ARG A 226 3.32 23.66 -10.13
N GLU A 227 4.12 23.34 -11.15
CA GLU A 227 3.65 22.61 -12.33
C GLU A 227 3.16 21.19 -11.95
N ALA A 228 3.87 20.51 -11.05
CA ALA A 228 3.45 19.21 -10.54
C ALA A 228 2.13 19.28 -9.76
N ALA A 229 1.93 20.34 -8.97
CA ALA A 229 0.70 20.60 -8.25
C ALA A 229 -0.48 20.84 -9.20
N GLU A 230 -0.31 21.71 -10.21
CA GLU A 230 -1.33 21.98 -11.24
C GLU A 230 -1.72 20.69 -11.99
N LYS A 231 -0.74 19.84 -12.31
CA LYS A 231 -0.99 18.53 -12.94
C LYS A 231 -1.72 17.55 -12.03
N GLU A 232 -1.35 17.49 -10.74
CA GLU A 232 -2.01 16.61 -9.77
C GLU A 232 -3.47 17.03 -9.52
N ASP A 233 -3.74 18.33 -9.46
CA ASP A 233 -5.10 18.87 -9.32
C ASP A 233 -5.97 18.56 -10.55
N ALA A 234 -5.45 18.84 -11.76
CA ALA A 234 -6.15 18.54 -12.99
C ALA A 234 -6.43 17.04 -13.15
N LEU A 235 -5.51 16.17 -12.72
CA LEU A 235 -5.74 14.73 -12.71
C LEU A 235 -6.81 14.33 -11.68
N ALA A 236 -6.82 14.95 -10.49
CA ALA A 236 -7.85 14.68 -9.49
C ALA A 236 -9.25 15.04 -10.01
N ASP A 237 -9.39 16.18 -10.69
CA ASP A 237 -10.65 16.61 -11.30
C ASP A 237 -11.09 15.69 -12.46
N ALA A 238 -10.15 15.25 -13.29
CA ALA A 238 -10.43 14.32 -14.39
C ALA A 238 -10.91 12.95 -13.85
N LEU A 239 -10.23 12.43 -12.82
CA LEU A 239 -10.63 11.17 -12.17
C LEU A 239 -11.96 11.30 -11.43
N GLU A 240 -12.22 12.43 -10.75
CA GLU A 240 -13.50 12.69 -10.11
C GLU A 240 -14.65 12.74 -11.13
N SER A 241 -14.42 13.39 -12.27
CA SER A 241 -15.39 13.48 -13.36
C SER A 241 -15.66 12.10 -13.96
N ALA A 242 -14.62 11.31 -14.23
CA ALA A 242 -14.75 9.95 -14.77
C ALA A 242 -15.44 8.99 -13.78
N LEU A 243 -15.16 9.12 -12.47
CA LEU A 243 -15.79 8.34 -11.41
C LEU A 243 -17.29 8.65 -11.24
N ASN A 244 -17.71 9.84 -11.65
CA ASN A 244 -19.09 10.32 -11.57
C ASN A 244 -19.86 10.24 -12.89
N ALA A 245 -19.20 9.87 -13.99
CA ALA A 245 -19.83 9.66 -15.29
C ALA A 245 -20.84 8.49 -15.26
N GLU A 246 -21.76 8.51 -16.23
CA GLU A 246 -22.74 7.43 -16.45
C GLU A 246 -22.66 6.96 -17.91
N PRO A 247 -22.12 5.74 -18.18
CA PRO A 247 -21.51 4.81 -17.22
C PRO A 247 -20.19 5.36 -16.65
N ILE A 248 -19.75 4.80 -15.51
CA ILE A 248 -18.47 5.16 -14.89
C ILE A 248 -17.32 4.92 -15.88
N ALA A 249 -16.48 5.94 -16.06
CA ALA A 249 -15.34 5.93 -16.99
C ALA A 249 -14.01 5.61 -16.27
N VAL A 250 -14.07 4.83 -15.20
CA VAL A 250 -12.92 4.40 -14.39
C VAL A 250 -12.99 2.89 -14.17
N LYS A 251 -11.91 2.20 -14.51
CA LYS A 251 -11.64 0.84 -14.06
C LYS A 251 -10.65 0.91 -12.89
N TYR A 252 -11.03 0.36 -11.75
CA TYR A 252 -10.15 0.31 -10.58
C TYR A 252 -9.73 -1.13 -10.33
N VAL A 253 -8.45 -1.43 -10.49
CA VAL A 253 -7.94 -2.80 -10.47
C VAL A 253 -6.83 -2.96 -9.45
N THR A 254 -6.66 -4.19 -8.97
CA THR A 254 -5.43 -4.60 -8.30
C THR A 254 -4.66 -5.58 -9.17
N VAL A 255 -3.33 -5.44 -9.17
CA VAL A 255 -2.42 -6.37 -9.85
C VAL A 255 -1.44 -6.94 -8.84
N LYS A 256 -1.29 -8.28 -8.84
CA LYS A 256 -0.41 -9.00 -7.93
C LYS A 256 0.43 -10.04 -8.67
N PRO A 257 1.78 -10.01 -8.58
CA PRO A 257 2.63 -11.02 -9.21
C PRO A 257 2.43 -12.38 -8.56
N LYS A 258 2.49 -13.42 -9.38
CA LYS A 258 2.56 -14.81 -8.97
C LYS A 258 4.00 -15.30 -9.06
N VAL A 259 4.44 -15.99 -8.01
CA VAL A 259 5.75 -16.67 -7.98
C VAL A 259 5.49 -18.15 -7.76
N LYS A 260 6.09 -18.99 -8.61
CA LYS A 260 6.02 -20.45 -8.48
C LYS A 260 7.43 -21.01 -8.58
N GLN A 261 7.83 -21.82 -7.60
CA GLN A 261 9.16 -22.47 -7.58
C GLN A 261 10.32 -21.47 -7.80
N ASN A 262 10.25 -20.28 -7.20
CA ASN A 262 11.23 -19.20 -7.35
C ASN A 262 11.40 -18.66 -8.78
N ALA A 263 10.37 -18.78 -9.63
CA ALA A 263 10.29 -18.12 -10.93
C ALA A 263 9.03 -17.26 -11.02
N TYR A 264 9.08 -16.25 -11.89
CA TYR A 264 7.91 -15.44 -12.21
C TYR A 264 6.86 -16.31 -12.94
N ALA A 265 5.61 -16.25 -12.50
CA ALA A 265 4.54 -17.14 -12.98
C ALA A 265 3.30 -16.36 -13.46
N GLY A 266 3.50 -15.11 -13.90
CA GLY A 266 2.44 -14.21 -14.32
C GLY A 266 1.85 -13.39 -13.16
N TYR A 267 0.57 -13.05 -13.25
CA TYR A 267 -0.09 -12.16 -12.31
C TYR A 267 -1.56 -12.51 -12.10
N VAL A 268 -2.12 -11.97 -11.03
CA VAL A 268 -3.56 -11.91 -10.80
C VAL A 268 -4.01 -10.47 -10.99
N LEU A 269 -5.06 -10.27 -11.77
CA LEU A 269 -5.76 -8.99 -11.89
C LEU A 269 -7.19 -9.17 -11.40
N SER A 270 -7.63 -8.26 -10.53
CA SER A 270 -9.01 -8.21 -10.06
C SER A 270 -9.53 -6.79 -10.20
N GLU A 271 -10.73 -6.64 -10.77
CA GLU A 271 -11.41 -5.35 -10.89
C GLU A 271 -12.35 -5.14 -9.70
N PHE A 272 -12.17 -4.02 -9.01
CA PHE A 272 -13.02 -3.61 -7.91
C PHE A 272 -14.34 -3.05 -8.41
N ASN A 273 -15.41 -3.29 -7.65
CA ASN A 273 -16.69 -2.64 -7.91
C ASN A 273 -16.78 -1.33 -7.12
N ILE A 274 -16.86 -0.21 -7.84
CA ILE A 274 -16.89 1.16 -7.29
C ILE A 274 -18.16 1.94 -7.64
N GLU A 275 -19.24 1.23 -7.97
CA GLU A 275 -20.54 1.85 -8.24
C GLU A 275 -21.11 2.58 -7.01
N LYS A 276 -21.95 3.61 -7.26
CA LYS A 276 -22.55 4.41 -6.18
C LYS A 276 -23.52 3.57 -5.36
N GLY A 277 -23.41 3.62 -4.03
CA GLY A 277 -24.43 3.11 -3.11
C GLY A 277 -24.20 1.69 -2.57
N MET A 278 -23.02 1.09 -2.79
CA MET A 278 -22.62 -0.10 -2.03
C MET A 278 -21.67 0.28 -0.88
N PRO A 279 -21.87 -0.29 0.32
CA PRO A 279 -20.92 -0.18 1.41
C PRO A 279 -19.59 -0.81 1.00
#